data_AF-A0A1X7SR01-F1
#
_entry.id   AF-A0A1X7SR01-F1
#
_cell.length_a   1.000
_cell.length_b   1.000
_cell.length_c   1.000
_cell.angle_alpha   90.00
_cell.angle_beta   90.00
_cell.angle_gamma   90.00
#
_symmetry.space_group_name_H-M   'P 1'
#
loop_
_entity.id
_entity.type
_entity.pdbx_description
1 polymer ?
#
loop_
_entity_poly.entity_id
_entity_poly.type
_entity_poly.pdbx_seq_one_letter_code
_entity_poly.pdbx_strand_id
1 'polypeptide(L)'
;MATRNTFPSSFFSSPLTIEQLIYVLDLLKRCGFPQTRWHELGLRLGLHKNTLEAIGKNHPGDVSRCLTETLSKWLSRADNVDSKGGATFDSLSDALKSMNENAAADKLDQESKLISLIVLVLTVCVCVLNVTLVMLISE
;
A
#
# COMPACT_ATOMS: atom_id res chain seq x y z
N MET A 1 17.02 27.13 5.90
CA MET A 1 16.16 26.15 6.60
C MET A 1 15.20 25.61 5.56
N ALA A 2 15.32 24.34 5.20
CA ALA A 2 14.83 23.78 3.95
C ALA A 2 13.31 23.92 3.76
N THR A 3 12.93 24.37 2.56
CA THR A 3 11.55 24.46 2.08
C THR A 3 10.94 23.06 2.01
N ARG A 4 9.89 22.81 2.80
CA ARG A 4 9.03 21.63 2.66
C ARG A 4 8.38 21.68 1.28
N ASN A 5 8.76 20.77 0.40
CA ASN A 5 8.04 20.53 -0.84
C ASN A 5 6.67 19.93 -0.49
N THR A 6 5.65 20.78 -0.38
CA THR A 6 4.25 20.36 -0.36
C THR A 6 3.84 20.06 -1.80
N PHE A 7 4.14 18.85 -2.26
CA PHE A 7 3.59 18.34 -3.52
C PHE A 7 2.08 18.04 -3.33
N PRO A 8 1.23 18.30 -4.32
CA PRO A 8 -0.21 18.10 -4.20
C PRO A 8 -0.52 16.62 -3.95
N SER A 9 -1.17 16.40 -2.82
CA SER A 9 -1.43 15.14 -2.13
C SER A 9 -2.75 14.48 -2.59
N SER A 10 -2.87 14.06 -3.86
CA SER A 10 -4.16 13.55 -4.35
C SER A 10 -4.16 12.28 -5.21
N PHE A 11 -3.02 11.60 -5.41
CA PHE A 11 -3.01 10.31 -6.17
C PHE A 11 -2.68 9.07 -5.32
N PHE A 12 -1.99 9.24 -4.19
CA PHE A 12 -1.57 8.13 -3.32
C PHE A 12 -2.66 7.59 -2.39
N SER A 13 -3.78 8.30 -2.28
CA SER A 13 -4.93 7.91 -1.46
C SER A 13 -5.88 6.96 -2.19
N SER A 14 -5.48 6.43 -3.35
CA SER A 14 -6.27 5.42 -4.07
C SER A 14 -6.39 4.17 -3.19
N PRO A 15 -7.63 3.66 -2.95
CA PRO A 15 -7.83 2.50 -2.11
C PRO A 15 -7.22 1.26 -2.77
N LEU A 16 -6.39 0.56 -2.00
CA LEU A 16 -5.83 -0.73 -2.34
C LEU A 16 -6.85 -1.83 -2.02
N THR A 17 -6.82 -2.90 -2.80
CA THR A 17 -7.69 -4.07 -2.63
C THR A 17 -6.90 -5.31 -2.27
N ILE A 18 -7.58 -6.36 -1.81
CA ILE A 18 -6.94 -7.64 -1.47
C ILE A 18 -6.18 -8.28 -2.65
N GLU A 19 -6.58 -7.99 -3.89
CA GLU A 19 -5.92 -8.47 -5.11
C GLU A 19 -4.47 -7.94 -5.23
N GLN A 20 -4.17 -6.83 -4.56
CA GLN A 20 -2.84 -6.21 -4.57
C GLN A 20 -1.94 -6.71 -3.43
N LEU A 21 -2.36 -7.73 -2.66
CA LEU A 21 -1.59 -8.26 -1.53
C LEU A 21 -0.16 -8.67 -1.92
N ILE A 22 -0.02 -9.45 -3.00
CA ILE A 22 1.31 -9.89 -3.48
C ILE A 22 2.15 -8.69 -3.89
N TYR A 23 1.53 -7.70 -4.54
CA TYR A 23 2.19 -6.49 -4.96
C TYR A 23 2.75 -5.69 -3.77
N VAL A 24 1.94 -5.47 -2.74
CA VAL A 24 2.36 -4.76 -1.51
C VAL A 24 3.46 -5.53 -0.77
N LEU A 25 3.36 -6.85 -0.69
CA LEU A 25 4.38 -7.70 -0.07
C LEU A 25 5.73 -7.56 -0.77
N ASP A 26 5.76 -7.66 -2.09
CA ASP A 26 6.99 -7.55 -2.87
C ASP A 26 7.56 -6.13 -2.83
N LEU A 27 6.69 -5.12 -2.79
CA LEU A 27 7.12 -3.74 -2.60
C LEU A 27 7.80 -3.54 -1.24
N LEU A 28 7.20 -4.02 -0.14
CA LEU A 28 7.82 -3.94 1.20
C LEU A 28 9.18 -4.67 1.26
N LYS A 29 9.30 -5.82 0.58
CA LYS A 29 10.60 -6.52 0.44
C LYS A 29 11.61 -5.67 -0.31
N ARG A 30 11.23 -5.06 -1.45
CA ARG A 30 12.11 -4.15 -2.22
C ARG A 30 12.49 -2.91 -1.42
N CYS A 31 11.59 -2.41 -0.58
CA CYS A 31 11.83 -1.30 0.34
C CYS A 31 12.76 -1.67 1.51
N GLY A 32 13.11 -2.95 1.66
CA GLY A 32 14.00 -3.42 2.74
C GLY A 32 13.31 -3.46 4.11
N PHE A 33 11.97 -3.48 4.14
CA PHE A 33 11.23 -3.52 5.40
C PHE A 33 11.50 -4.83 6.17
N PRO A 34 11.89 -4.77 7.45
CA PRO A 34 12.13 -5.95 8.26
C PRO A 34 10.82 -6.66 8.62
N GLN A 35 10.56 -7.81 8.01
CA GLN A 35 9.31 -8.57 8.20
C GLN A 35 9.04 -8.96 9.66
N THR A 36 10.09 -9.06 10.50
CA THR A 36 9.97 -9.34 11.94
C THR A 36 9.17 -8.28 12.69
N ARG A 37 9.05 -7.05 12.15
CA ARG A 37 8.25 -5.95 12.72
C ARG A 37 6.79 -5.94 12.27
N TRP A 38 6.29 -7.02 11.67
CA TRP A 38 4.90 -7.14 11.20
C TRP A 38 3.85 -6.76 12.26
N HIS A 39 4.10 -7.13 13.53
CA HIS A 39 3.16 -6.88 14.62
C HIS A 39 3.05 -5.38 14.91
N GLU A 40 4.18 -4.68 14.97
CA GLU A 40 4.19 -3.23 15.15
C GLU A 40 3.55 -2.51 13.95
N LEU A 41 3.86 -2.97 12.73
CA LEU A 41 3.25 -2.45 11.51
C LEU A 41 1.73 -2.58 11.54
N GLY A 42 1.20 -3.76 11.89
CA GLY A 42 -0.24 -3.99 11.98
C GLY A 42 -0.94 -3.02 12.94
N LEU A 43 -0.34 -2.74 14.10
CA LEU A 43 -0.87 -1.78 15.06
C LEU A 43 -0.92 -0.35 14.49
N ARG A 44 0.13 0.06 13.76
CA ARG A 44 0.18 1.38 13.11
C ARG A 44 -0.83 1.52 12.00
N LEU A 45 -1.10 0.42 11.28
CA LEU A 45 -2.12 0.33 10.23
C LEU A 45 -3.56 0.28 10.78
N GLY A 46 -3.75 0.20 12.10
CA GLY A 46 -5.07 0.25 12.73
C GLY A 46 -5.67 -1.12 13.05
N LEU A 47 -4.92 -2.21 12.90
CA LEU A 47 -5.34 -3.52 13.37
C LEU A 47 -5.29 -3.59 14.90
N HIS A 48 -6.26 -4.28 15.49
CA HIS A 48 -6.30 -4.44 16.93
C HIS A 48 -5.27 -5.48 17.40
N LYS A 49 -4.82 -5.33 18.65
CA LYS A 49 -3.84 -6.23 19.27
C LYS A 49 -4.31 -7.68 19.28
N ASN A 50 -5.59 -7.94 19.57
CA ASN A 50 -6.17 -9.29 19.56
C ASN A 50 -6.10 -9.94 18.16
N THR A 51 -6.36 -9.18 17.09
CA THR A 51 -6.24 -9.65 15.70
C THR A 51 -4.81 -10.09 15.40
N LEU A 52 -3.83 -9.28 15.79
CA LEU A 52 -2.41 -9.57 15.57
C LEU A 52 -1.90 -10.75 16.42
N GLU A 53 -2.32 -10.83 17.68
CA GLU A 53 -2.01 -11.98 18.53
C GLU A 53 -2.59 -13.29 17.97
N ALA A 54 -3.80 -13.25 17.42
CA ALA A 54 -4.41 -14.41 16.76
C ALA A 54 -3.60 -14.84 15.53
N ILE A 55 -3.15 -13.90 14.70
CA ILE A 55 -2.26 -14.17 13.55
C ILE A 55 -0.97 -14.85 14.02
N GLY A 56 -0.31 -14.30 15.05
CA GLY A 56 0.94 -14.85 15.57
C GLY A 56 0.79 -16.25 16.16
N LYS A 57 -0.33 -16.54 16.82
CA LYS A 57 -0.64 -17.88 17.36
C LYS A 57 -0.96 -18.90 16.28
N ASN A 58 -1.62 -18.49 15.19
CA ASN A 58 -1.98 -19.38 14.08
C ASN A 58 -0.77 -19.77 13.22
N HIS A 59 0.27 -18.93 13.20
CA HIS A 59 1.47 -19.11 12.38
C HIS A 59 2.75 -19.00 13.21
N PRO A 60 2.95 -19.87 14.21
CA PRO A 60 4.08 -19.77 15.13
C PRO A 60 5.41 -19.95 14.39
N GLY A 61 6.30 -18.98 14.52
CA GLY A 61 7.64 -19.00 13.90
C GLY A 61 7.66 -18.62 12.41
N ASP A 62 6.50 -18.50 11.74
CA ASP A 62 6.42 -18.11 10.33
C ASP A 62 6.17 -16.60 10.20
N VAL A 63 7.25 -15.84 10.28
CA VAL A 63 7.23 -14.37 10.19
C VAL A 63 6.67 -13.87 8.86
N SER A 64 7.00 -14.54 7.76
CA SER A 64 6.55 -14.16 6.42
C SER A 64 5.03 -14.33 6.29
N ARG A 65 4.50 -15.42 6.83
CA ARG A 65 3.05 -15.66 6.86
C ARG A 65 2.33 -14.71 7.79
N CYS A 66 2.90 -14.40 8.96
CA CYS A 66 2.33 -13.39 9.85
C CYS A 66 2.23 -12.00 9.18
N LEU A 67 3.27 -11.57 8.45
CA LEU A 67 3.23 -10.33 7.68
C LEU A 67 2.16 -10.38 6.58
N THR A 68 2.08 -11.51 5.86
CA THR A 68 1.09 -11.72 4.79
C THR A 68 -0.34 -11.59 5.32
N GLU A 69 -0.66 -12.25 6.42
CA GLU A 69 -1.97 -12.16 7.06
C GLU A 69 -2.26 -10.76 7.62
N THR A 70 -1.25 -10.10 8.16
CA THR A 70 -1.37 -8.71 8.63
C THR A 70 -1.77 -7.78 7.49
N LEU A 71 -1.10 -7.88 6.34
CA LEU A 71 -1.42 -7.08 5.17
C LEU A 71 -2.76 -7.47 4.55
N SER A 72 -3.14 -8.76 4.58
CA SER A 72 -4.46 -9.23 4.16
C SER A 72 -5.58 -8.60 5.00
N LYS A 73 -5.42 -8.54 6.33
CA LYS A 73 -6.36 -7.86 7.24
C LYS A 73 -6.41 -6.35 7.00
N TRP A 74 -5.27 -5.72 6.75
CA TRP A 74 -5.23 -4.30 6.41
C TRP A 74 -5.93 -4.00 5.08
N LEU A 75 -5.66 -4.76 4.01
CA LEU A 75 -6.28 -4.59 2.69
C LEU A 75 -7.79 -4.90 2.69
N SER A 76 -8.25 -5.77 3.57
CA SER A 76 -9.68 -6.02 3.81
C SER A 76 -10.34 -4.97 4.72
N ARG A 77 -9.60 -3.93 5.13
CA ARG A 77 -10.06 -2.82 5.97
C ARG A 77 -10.66 -3.28 7.30
N ALA A 78 -10.05 -4.31 7.90
CA ALA A 78 -10.47 -4.82 9.20
C ALA A 78 -10.26 -3.79 10.32
N ASP A 79 -10.92 -4.00 11.46
CA ASP A 79 -10.70 -3.23 12.69
C ASP A 79 -10.82 -1.71 12.48
N ASN A 80 -9.77 -0.94 12.82
CA ASN A 80 -9.76 0.52 12.76
C ASN A 80 -8.94 1.06 11.57
N VAL A 81 -8.73 0.27 10.52
CA VAL A 81 -7.93 0.68 9.35
C VAL A 81 -8.45 1.98 8.72
N ASP A 82 -9.77 2.14 8.66
CA ASP A 82 -10.40 3.33 8.08
C ASP A 82 -10.10 4.60 8.89
N SER A 83 -9.94 4.48 10.21
CA SER A 83 -9.52 5.60 11.08
C SER A 83 -8.06 6.00 10.89
N LYS A 84 -7.27 5.18 10.19
CA LYS A 84 -5.85 5.39 9.88
C LYS A 84 -5.60 5.80 8.42
N GLY A 85 -6.65 6.22 7.69
CA GLY A 85 -6.54 6.60 6.29
C GLY A 85 -6.85 5.47 5.30
N GLY A 86 -7.40 4.35 5.79
CA GLY A 86 -7.80 3.22 4.96
C GLY A 86 -6.62 2.37 4.49
N ALA A 87 -6.88 1.48 3.52
CA ALA A 87 -5.85 0.69 2.87
C ALA A 87 -5.26 1.46 1.68
N THR A 88 -4.31 2.35 1.92
CA THR A 88 -3.69 3.21 0.89
C THR A 88 -2.17 3.23 1.01
N PHE A 89 -1.45 3.54 -0.07
CA PHE A 89 0.01 3.69 0.02
C PHE A 89 0.41 4.83 0.98
N ASP A 90 -0.40 5.89 1.08
CA ASP A 90 -0.22 6.96 2.07
C ASP A 90 -0.23 6.42 3.51
N SER A 91 -1.30 5.70 3.88
CA SER A 91 -1.43 5.12 5.22
C SER A 91 -0.29 4.13 5.56
N LEU A 92 0.20 3.40 4.56
CA LEU A 92 1.35 2.50 4.72
C LEU A 92 2.66 3.28 4.89
N SER A 93 2.88 4.33 4.10
CA SER A 93 4.03 5.24 4.23
C SER A 93 4.05 5.92 5.60
N ASP A 94 2.91 6.43 6.05
CA ASP A 94 2.75 7.05 7.36
C ASP A 94 3.00 6.06 8.50
N ALA A 95 2.51 4.82 8.37
CA ALA A 95 2.81 3.76 9.32
C ALA A 95 4.31 3.47 9.40
N LEU A 96 5.00 3.34 8.26
CA LEU A 96 6.45 3.13 8.20
C LEU A 96 7.23 4.29 8.82
N LYS A 97 6.87 5.54 8.51
CA LYS A 97 7.45 6.75 9.12
C LYS A 97 7.26 6.75 10.63
N SER A 98 6.07 6.37 11.12
CA SER A 98 5.78 6.29 12.56
C SER A 98 6.59 5.21 13.30
N MET A 99 7.09 4.21 12.57
CA MET A 99 7.98 3.15 13.05
C MET A 99 9.47 3.51 12.93
N ASN A 100 9.79 4.72 12.45
CA ASN A 100 11.12 5.19 12.08
C ASN A 100 11.75 4.42 10.91
N GLU A 101 10.95 3.72 10.10
CA GLU A 101 11.38 3.05 8.86
C GLU A 101 11.39 4.04 7.68
N ASN A 102 12.05 5.19 7.86
CA ASN A 102 11.99 6.32 6.93
C ASN A 102 12.55 5.95 5.55
N ALA A 103 13.63 5.16 5.49
CA ALA A 103 14.21 4.73 4.22
C ALA A 103 13.24 3.83 3.42
N ALA A 104 12.51 2.93 4.10
CA ALA A 104 11.51 2.09 3.46
C ALA A 104 10.30 2.93 3.00
N ALA A 105 9.88 3.91 3.80
CA ALA A 105 8.80 4.83 3.46
C ALA A 105 9.15 5.72 2.25
N ASP A 106 10.35 6.31 2.22
CA ASP A 106 10.80 7.16 1.12
C ASP A 106 10.88 6.37 -0.20
N LYS A 107 11.39 5.13 -0.13
CA LYS A 107 11.43 4.23 -1.29
C LYS A 107 10.02 3.81 -1.74
N LEU A 108 9.11 3.56 -0.80
CA LEU A 108 7.70 3.27 -1.11
C LEU A 108 7.01 4.47 -1.78
N ASP A 109 7.26 5.69 -1.29
CA ASP A 109 6.77 6.93 -1.88
C ASP A 109 7.32 7.14 -3.30
N GLN A 110 8.54 6.68 -3.58
CA GLN A 110 9.15 6.74 -4.91
C GLN A 110 8.56 5.69 -5.88
N GLU A 111 8.40 4.45 -5.44
CA GLU A 111 7.87 3.36 -6.27
C GLU A 111 6.38 3.57 -6.58
N SER A 112 5.60 4.01 -5.59
CA SER A 112 4.16 4.31 -5.77
C SER A 112 3.89 5.44 -6.77
N LYS A 113 4.82 6.41 -6.88
CA LYS A 113 4.79 7.48 -7.91
C LYS A 113 4.89 6.92 -9.31
N LEU A 114 5.85 6.02 -9.53
CA LEU A 114 6.11 5.44 -10.84
C LEU A 114 4.91 4.60 -11.31
N ILE A 115 4.30 3.83 -10.41
CA ILE A 115 3.10 3.04 -10.73
C ILE A 115 1.94 3.94 -11.10
N SER A 116 1.67 4.97 -10.30
CA SER A 116 0.57 5.90 -10.57
C SER A 116 0.74 6.57 -11.94
N LEU A 117 1.97 6.94 -12.29
CA LEU A 117 2.30 7.49 -13.61
C LEU A 117 2.03 6.47 -14.73
N ILE A 118 2.47 5.22 -14.55
CA ILE A 118 2.29 4.15 -15.55
C ILE A 118 0.80 3.81 -15.72
N VAL A 119 0.04 3.66 -14.63
CA VAL A 119 -1.40 3.35 -14.68
C VAL A 119 -2.17 4.49 -15.34
N LEU A 120 -1.84 5.75 -15.03
CA LEU A 120 -2.46 6.90 -15.66
C LEU A 120 -2.19 6.91 -17.17
N VAL A 121 -0.93 6.70 -17.59
CA VAL A 121 -0.55 6.65 -19.01
C VAL A 121 -1.27 5.50 -19.73
N LEU A 122 -1.29 4.29 -19.16
CA LEU A 122 -1.99 3.15 -19.74
C LEU A 122 -3.50 3.38 -19.84
N THR A 123 -4.12 3.94 -18.79
CA THR A 123 -5.55 4.25 -18.78
C THR A 123 -5.89 5.27 -19.86
N VAL A 124 -5.11 6.35 -19.99
CA VAL A 124 -5.30 7.35 -21.05
C VAL A 124 -5.11 6.72 -22.43
N CYS A 125 -4.07 5.89 -22.63
CA CYS A 125 -3.85 5.19 -23.89
C CYS A 125 -5.02 4.28 -24.27
N VAL A 126 -5.55 3.51 -23.31
CA VAL A 126 -6.73 2.65 -23.54
C VAL A 126 -7.96 3.50 -23.87
N CYS A 127 -8.21 4.60 -23.15
CA CYS A 127 -9.32 5.50 -23.44
C CYS A 127 -9.22 6.09 -24.85
N VAL A 128 -8.03 6.56 -25.26
CA VAL A 128 -7.80 7.12 -26.60
C VAL A 128 -8.01 6.06 -27.67
N LEU A 129 -7.43 4.86 -27.52
CA LEU A 129 -7.61 3.76 -28.46
C LEU A 129 -9.07 3.35 -28.60
N ASN A 130 -9.81 3.29 -27.48
CA ASN A 130 -11.22 2.93 -27.50
C ASN A 130 -12.08 3.99 -28.19
N VAL A 131 -11.81 5.29 -27.95
CA VAL A 131 -12.50 6.39 -28.66
C VAL A 131 -12.19 6.36 -30.16
N THR A 132 -10.93 6.16 -30.56
CA THR A 132 -10.56 6.07 -31.98
C THR A 132 -11.17 4.83 -32.65
N LEU A 133 -11.22 3.70 -31.96
CA LEU A 133 -11.84 2.47 -32.47
C LEU A 133 -13.36 2.64 -32.67
N VAL A 134 -14.06 3.29 -31.73
CA VAL A 134 -15.49 3.59 -31.85
C VAL A 134 -15.78 4.54 -33.02
N MET A 135 -14.92 5.53 -33.24
CA MET A 135 -15.02 6.42 -34.40
C MET A 135 -14.83 5.66 -35.72
N LEU A 136 -13.86 4.75 -35.79
CA LEU A 136 -13.56 3.94 -36.99
C LEU A 136 -14.64 2.90 -37.34
N ILE A 137 -15.40 2.41 -36.35
CA ILE A 137 -16.49 1.44 -36.56
C ILE A 137 -17.82 2.14 -36.93
N SER A 138 -17.91 3.46 -36.69
CA SER A 138 -19.12 4.25 -36.95
C SER A 138 -19.15 4.91 -38.34
N GLU A 139 -18.13 4.66 -39.17
CA GLU A 139 -17.97 5.16 -40.55
C GLU A 139 -18.16 4.01 -41.56
#